data_AF-A0A536GHI9-F1
#
_entry.id   AF-A0A536GHI9-F1
#
_cell.length_a   1.000
_cell.length_b   1.000
_cell.length_c   1.000
_cell.angle_alpha   90.00
_cell.angle_beta   90.00
_cell.angle_gamma   90.00
#
_symmetry.space_group_name_H-M   'P 1'
#
loop_
_entity.id
_entity.type
_entity.pdbx_description
1 polymer ?
#
loop_
_entity_poly.entity_id
_entity_poly.type
_entity_poly.pdbx_seq_one_letter_code
_entity_poly.pdbx_strand_id
1 'polypeptide(L)'
;MTASQERIRATAGRARRLAGRGRRFAGRVRRGLVRRARKQAARVHLPAFLEGSTGGIGNALLRKKRRELAAKRTFGAHDLARLEQLLRSADEIVPIAEAYARRDDWPERFATVRHDMDRDLENAVRFAEWEAEHGIRSTYYVLHRDWYWGGPRASKPSALVVQALRRIAALGHEIGLHNNAVALALETGLDPFDILENDLAALRRHGFTITGSVAHGEPICHQVGFINNEIFAECIRPETHRPDRTLTWTDPAGASRSLQLRQRPMADFGLEYEANFIGHTRYLSDTGGRWIRPFAEIDDVFDREGGFLQLLIHPVWWAFSGETVTPRPTIVPAAAPSAATVGDPSAPPFRIVVRGDCCSRRAIDMNRDLFGGNPQMVRDEKARTDFFLDHLSVGSPTRDDVVRLMDVDRMGTSLRHYALGQVERTTLEADSAQLLVFDNYADMNFAAWQHRDHGWKLWVHPAFIRDREAFEREFVDIRQLTFDESLADHVRLIEEYRRRYGDVAVLYLHQPVAYYRKLEPRIDFRAIGPELEKALPNVYAGDLHDADLEPDDMGSCGPGQTLHFTGPTYRKMISVALEKGLGEWLTPSKSAILS
;
A
#
# COMPACT_ATOMS: atom_id res chain seq x y z
N MET A 1 -1.66 64.46 49.77
CA MET A 1 -1.56 63.57 48.59
C MET A 1 -0.49 64.11 47.65
N THR A 2 0.75 63.66 47.81
CA THR A 2 1.90 63.82 46.87
C THR A 2 3.11 63.16 47.54
N ALA A 3 4.11 62.74 46.75
CA ALA A 3 5.38 62.07 47.13
C ALA A 3 5.45 60.52 47.22
N SER A 4 4.35 59.77 47.36
CA SER A 4 4.41 58.29 47.38
C SER A 4 4.29 57.62 45.99
N GLN A 5 3.54 58.22 45.07
CA GLN A 5 3.29 57.59 43.75
C GLN A 5 4.37 57.83 42.68
N GLU A 6 5.26 58.82 42.85
CA GLU A 6 6.36 59.06 41.89
C GLU A 6 7.55 58.12 42.09
N ARG A 7 7.81 57.63 43.31
CA ARG A 7 8.94 56.72 43.58
C ARG A 7 8.74 55.33 43.01
N ILE A 8 7.50 54.87 42.87
CA ILE A 8 7.18 53.51 42.36
C ILE A 8 7.28 53.47 40.82
N ARG A 9 7.01 54.57 40.11
CA ARG A 9 7.17 54.64 38.64
C ARG A 9 8.64 54.78 38.21
N ALA A 10 9.50 55.39 39.02
CA ALA A 10 10.93 55.55 38.71
C ALA A 10 11.74 54.23 38.80
N THR A 11 11.39 53.33 39.72
CA THR A 11 12.06 52.03 39.89
C THR A 11 11.69 51.01 38.80
N ALA A 12 10.44 51.04 38.30
CA ALA A 12 10.00 50.16 37.22
C ALA A 12 10.65 50.50 35.85
N GLY A 13 10.92 51.78 35.58
CA GLY A 13 11.57 52.23 34.34
C GLY A 13 13.06 51.88 34.25
N ARG A 14 13.76 51.80 35.39
CA ARG A 14 15.20 51.49 35.46
C ARG A 14 15.47 50.00 35.28
N ALA A 15 14.59 49.13 35.78
CA ALA A 15 14.68 47.67 35.60
C ALA A 15 14.48 47.23 34.13
N ARG A 16 13.55 47.86 33.39
CA ARG A 16 13.32 47.53 31.96
C ARG A 16 14.47 47.98 31.03
N ARG A 17 15.19 49.06 31.35
CA ARG A 17 16.35 49.52 30.55
C ARG A 17 17.61 48.67 30.75
N LEU A 18 17.80 48.08 31.93
CA LEU A 18 18.93 47.19 32.22
C LEU A 18 18.78 45.82 31.55
N ALA A 19 17.55 45.26 31.52
CA ALA A 19 17.25 44.01 30.82
C ALA A 19 17.44 44.10 29.28
N GLY A 20 17.14 45.27 28.69
CA GLY A 20 17.33 45.52 27.25
C GLY A 20 18.79 45.67 26.80
N ARG A 21 19.68 46.16 27.68
CA ARG A 21 21.13 46.27 27.38
C ARG A 21 21.85 44.92 27.48
N GLY A 22 21.46 44.06 28.43
CA GLY A 22 22.01 42.70 28.57
C GLY A 22 21.74 41.80 27.35
N ARG A 23 20.53 41.86 26.78
CA ARG A 23 20.17 41.07 25.59
C ARG A 23 20.92 41.51 24.31
N ARG A 24 21.24 42.80 24.16
CA ARG A 24 22.00 43.31 23.01
C ARG A 24 23.50 42.99 23.07
N PHE A 25 24.08 42.87 24.27
CA PHE A 25 25.50 42.49 24.44
C PHE A 25 25.72 40.99 24.18
N ALA A 26 24.85 40.13 24.72
CA ALA A 26 24.88 38.68 24.47
C ALA A 26 24.72 38.32 22.97
N GLY A 27 23.90 39.08 22.24
CA GLY A 27 23.71 38.90 20.79
C GLY A 27 24.89 39.33 19.91
N ARG A 28 25.79 40.18 20.40
CA ARG A 28 27.03 40.59 19.69
C ARG A 28 28.17 39.62 19.94
N VAL A 29 28.30 39.09 21.17
CA VAL A 29 29.30 38.08 21.53
C VAL A 29 29.04 36.75 20.82
N ARG A 30 27.78 36.31 20.71
CA ARG A 30 27.41 35.11 19.91
C ARG A 30 27.76 35.26 18.42
N ARG A 31 27.55 36.42 17.81
CA ARG A 31 27.88 36.64 16.38
C ARG A 31 29.40 36.71 16.10
N GLY A 32 30.20 37.22 17.04
CA GLY A 32 31.66 37.24 16.93
C GLY A 32 32.30 35.86 17.05
N LEU A 33 31.83 35.03 18.00
CA LEU A 33 32.30 33.65 18.19
C LEU A 33 31.94 32.74 17.02
N VAL A 34 30.73 32.86 16.45
CA VAL A 34 30.31 32.09 15.27
C VAL A 34 31.14 32.45 14.03
N ARG A 35 31.54 33.73 13.86
CA ARG A 35 32.38 34.17 12.73
C ARG A 35 33.84 33.71 12.87
N ARG A 36 34.37 33.62 14.10
CA ARG A 36 35.72 33.09 14.38
C ARG A 36 35.77 31.56 14.24
N ALA A 37 34.73 30.85 14.67
CA ALA A 37 34.58 29.41 14.45
C ALA A 37 34.48 29.06 12.96
N ARG A 38 33.76 29.84 12.14
CA ARG A 38 33.69 29.65 10.68
C ARG A 38 35.02 29.88 9.96
N LYS A 39 35.85 30.82 10.42
CA LYS A 39 37.18 31.08 9.83
C LYS A 39 38.24 30.07 10.24
N GLN A 40 38.08 29.42 11.40
CA GLN A 40 38.99 28.37 11.89
C GLN A 40 38.60 26.98 11.37
N ALA A 41 37.31 26.73 11.11
CA ALA A 41 36.81 25.56 10.38
C ALA A 41 37.28 25.52 8.90
N ALA A 42 37.60 26.67 8.31
CA ALA A 42 38.12 26.77 6.93
C ALA A 42 39.63 26.43 6.81
N ARG A 43 40.31 26.07 7.90
CA ARG A 43 41.76 25.76 7.91
C ARG A 43 42.09 24.37 8.46
N VAL A 44 41.10 23.50 8.67
CA VAL A 44 41.35 22.10 8.95
C VAL A 44 41.57 21.40 7.61
N HIS A 45 42.80 20.96 7.37
CA HIS A 45 43.12 20.10 6.24
C HIS A 45 42.41 18.76 6.49
N LEU A 46 41.23 18.60 5.89
CA LEU A 46 40.49 17.34 5.88
C LEU A 46 41.29 16.35 5.02
N PRO A 47 41.43 15.08 5.45
CA PRO A 47 42.01 14.06 4.59
C PRO A 47 41.20 14.03 3.29
N ALA A 48 41.91 13.99 2.15
CA ALA A 48 41.31 13.98 0.82
C ALA A 48 40.15 12.98 0.79
N PHE A 49 38.93 13.48 0.59
CA PHE A 49 37.80 12.63 0.25
C PHE A 49 38.21 11.86 -1.00
N LEU A 50 38.23 10.53 -0.91
CA LEU A 50 38.42 9.67 -2.07
C LEU A 50 37.40 10.09 -3.12
N GLU A 51 37.88 10.71 -4.21
CA GLU A 51 37.05 11.09 -5.34
C GLU A 51 36.21 9.87 -5.76
N GLY A 52 34.88 10.01 -5.73
CA GLY A 52 33.97 8.94 -6.12
C GLY A 52 33.27 8.14 -4.99
N SER A 53 33.30 8.60 -3.74
CA SER A 53 32.52 7.99 -2.64
C SER A 53 31.67 9.00 -1.85
N THR A 54 30.54 8.54 -1.29
CA THR A 54 29.63 9.30 -0.41
C THR A 54 29.52 8.57 0.92
N GLY A 55 29.89 9.22 2.02
CA GLY A 55 29.80 8.63 3.37
C GLY A 55 30.63 7.35 3.56
N GLY A 56 31.69 7.15 2.76
CA GLY A 56 32.50 5.93 2.77
C GLY A 56 32.02 4.83 1.83
N ILE A 57 30.94 5.06 1.08
CA ILE A 57 30.40 4.11 0.09
C ILE A 57 30.67 4.60 -1.33
N GLY A 58 31.16 3.73 -2.21
CA GLY A 58 31.42 4.08 -3.62
C GLY A 58 30.15 4.55 -4.34
N ASN A 59 30.24 5.66 -5.09
CA ASN A 59 29.09 6.29 -5.76
C ASN A 59 28.43 5.37 -6.80
N ALA A 60 29.19 4.46 -7.42
CA ALA A 60 28.65 3.47 -8.34
C ALA A 60 27.74 2.45 -7.63
N LEU A 61 28.18 1.92 -6.46
CA LEU A 61 27.39 1.02 -5.64
C LEU A 61 26.13 1.72 -5.12
N LEU A 62 26.28 2.95 -4.63
CA LEU A 62 25.15 3.76 -4.13
C LEU A 62 24.08 3.97 -5.22
N ARG A 63 24.48 4.38 -6.43
CA ARG A 63 23.55 4.53 -7.57
C ARG A 63 22.88 3.23 -7.96
N LYS A 64 23.62 2.11 -7.93
CA LYS A 64 23.06 0.78 -8.21
C LYS A 64 22.00 0.42 -7.18
N LYS A 65 22.31 0.56 -5.88
CA LYS A 65 21.40 0.24 -4.78
C LYS A 65 20.15 1.10 -4.78
N ARG A 66 20.25 2.42 -5.01
CA ARG A 66 19.08 3.30 -5.15
C ARG A 66 18.10 2.83 -6.22
N ARG A 67 18.59 2.42 -7.40
CA ARG A 67 17.71 1.89 -8.47
C ARG A 67 17.08 0.55 -8.08
N GLU A 68 17.87 -0.37 -7.53
CA GLU A 68 17.38 -1.69 -7.10
C GLU A 68 16.28 -1.58 -6.03
N LEU A 69 16.45 -0.66 -5.07
CA LEU A 69 15.53 -0.51 -3.95
C LEU A 69 14.29 0.29 -4.32
N ALA A 70 14.40 1.30 -5.19
CA ALA A 70 13.24 2.04 -5.69
C ALA A 70 12.25 1.14 -6.45
N ALA A 71 12.71 0.09 -7.11
CA ALA A 71 11.86 -0.90 -7.78
C ALA A 71 11.12 -1.86 -6.83
N LYS A 72 11.29 -1.72 -5.52
CA LYS A 72 10.65 -2.58 -4.51
C LYS A 72 9.44 -1.93 -3.83
N ARG A 73 9.07 -0.69 -4.16
CA ARG A 73 7.95 -0.03 -3.46
C ARG A 73 6.65 -0.74 -3.81
N THR A 74 5.94 -1.30 -2.84
CA THR A 74 4.65 -1.98 -3.04
C THR A 74 3.52 -1.36 -2.22
N PHE A 75 3.86 -0.47 -1.28
CA PHE A 75 2.94 0.34 -0.51
C PHE A 75 3.02 1.79 -0.98
N GLY A 76 1.87 2.43 -1.20
CA GLY A 76 1.76 3.79 -1.74
C GLY A 76 1.13 4.79 -0.78
N ALA A 77 0.70 5.94 -1.32
CA ALA A 77 0.10 7.01 -0.54
C ALA A 77 -1.17 6.59 0.22
N HIS A 78 -1.99 5.71 -0.37
CA HIS A 78 -3.17 5.14 0.31
C HIS A 78 -2.78 4.28 1.52
N ASP A 79 -1.76 3.43 1.37
CA ASP A 79 -1.27 2.61 2.47
C ASP A 79 -0.68 3.47 3.60
N LEU A 80 0.01 4.57 3.26
CA LEU A 80 0.51 5.54 4.24
C LEU A 80 -0.64 6.19 5.01
N ALA A 81 -1.71 6.58 4.31
CA ALA A 81 -2.90 7.15 4.95
C ALA A 81 -3.61 6.14 5.86
N ARG A 82 -3.70 4.86 5.45
CA ARG A 82 -4.27 3.79 6.29
C ARG A 82 -3.40 3.50 7.51
N LEU A 83 -2.09 3.44 7.33
CA LEU A 83 -1.16 3.27 8.45
C LEU A 83 -1.28 4.44 9.43
N GLU A 84 -1.36 5.68 8.93
CA GLU A 84 -1.58 6.86 9.77
C GLU A 84 -2.90 6.75 10.54
N GLN A 85 -4.00 6.38 9.89
CA GLN A 85 -5.30 6.22 10.53
C GLN A 85 -5.25 5.17 11.65
N LEU A 86 -4.66 4.00 11.37
CA LEU A 86 -4.48 2.94 12.37
C LEU A 86 -3.64 3.42 13.55
N LEU A 87 -2.56 4.15 13.30
CA LEU A 87 -1.72 4.68 14.37
C LEU A 87 -2.45 5.76 15.18
N ARG A 88 -3.27 6.60 14.54
CA ARG A 88 -4.05 7.65 15.21
C ARG A 88 -5.18 7.10 16.09
N SER A 89 -5.63 5.87 15.90
CA SER A 89 -6.61 5.24 16.80
C SER A 89 -5.99 4.77 18.12
N ALA A 90 -4.65 4.65 18.20
CA ALA A 90 -3.96 4.36 19.45
C ALA A 90 -4.07 5.53 20.44
N ASP A 91 -4.30 5.20 21.71
CA ASP A 91 -4.25 6.16 22.81
C ASP A 91 -2.82 6.66 23.05
N GLU A 92 -1.85 5.78 22.77
CA GLU A 92 -0.44 6.08 22.91
C GLU A 92 0.41 5.24 21.93
N ILE A 93 1.36 5.89 21.29
CA ILE A 93 2.37 5.26 20.43
C ILE A 93 3.75 5.54 21.00
N VAL A 94 4.51 4.49 21.30
CA VAL A 94 5.86 4.64 21.87
C VAL A 94 6.89 3.75 21.19
N PRO A 95 8.18 4.10 21.25
CA PRO A 95 9.26 3.21 20.87
C PRO A 95 9.28 1.92 21.70
N ILE A 96 9.87 0.86 21.17
CA ILE A 96 9.90 -0.46 21.80
C ILE A 96 10.55 -0.44 23.18
N ALA A 97 11.62 0.34 23.43
CA ALA A 97 12.19 0.42 24.77
C ALA A 97 11.15 0.87 25.82
N GLU A 98 10.34 1.86 25.49
CA GLU A 98 9.27 2.37 26.36
C GLU A 98 8.15 1.32 26.52
N ALA A 99 7.78 0.63 25.43
CA ALA A 99 6.80 -0.45 25.48
C ALA A 99 7.27 -1.64 26.34
N TYR A 100 8.53 -2.03 26.22
CA TYR A 100 9.13 -3.10 27.02
C TYR A 100 9.20 -2.73 28.51
N ALA A 101 9.55 -1.48 28.83
CA ALA A 101 9.57 -0.98 30.20
C ALA A 101 8.17 -0.97 30.85
N ARG A 102 7.12 -0.82 30.03
CA ARG A 102 5.71 -0.77 30.43
C ARG A 102 4.92 -2.03 30.06
N ARG A 103 5.61 -3.15 29.85
CA ARG A 103 5.00 -4.40 29.34
C ARG A 103 3.98 -5.08 30.28
N ASP A 104 3.73 -4.47 31.44
CA ASP A 104 2.73 -4.93 32.40
C ASP A 104 1.67 -3.84 32.67
N ASP A 105 1.78 -2.67 32.01
CA ASP A 105 0.94 -1.48 32.24
C ASP A 105 0.87 -0.56 31.00
N TRP A 106 -0.08 -0.84 30.11
CA TRP A 106 -0.35 -0.09 28.88
C TRP A 106 -1.83 0.34 28.79
N PRO A 107 -2.14 1.43 28.06
CA PRO A 107 -3.52 1.89 27.85
C PRO A 107 -4.36 0.89 27.07
N GLU A 108 -5.67 1.19 26.93
CA GLU A 108 -6.61 0.33 26.21
C GLU A 108 -6.16 0.08 24.76
N ARG A 109 -5.77 1.12 24.01
CA ARG A 109 -5.18 1.01 22.67
C ARG A 109 -3.73 1.47 22.67
N PHE A 110 -2.81 0.53 22.86
CA PHE A 110 -1.37 0.81 22.90
C PHE A 110 -0.68 0.33 21.63
N ALA A 111 0.21 1.16 21.06
CA ALA A 111 0.93 0.80 19.85
C ALA A 111 2.44 1.03 19.95
N THR A 112 3.21 0.20 19.26
CA THR A 112 4.62 0.44 18.96
C THR A 112 4.92 0.11 17.51
N VAL A 113 5.76 0.92 16.87
CA VAL A 113 6.19 0.71 15.50
C VAL A 113 7.68 0.43 15.48
N ARG A 114 8.01 -0.70 14.85
CA ARG A 114 9.37 -1.12 14.56
C ARG A 114 9.63 -0.98 13.08
N HIS A 115 10.79 -0.40 12.76
CA HIS A 115 11.36 -0.40 11.44
C HIS A 115 12.59 -1.27 11.35
N ASP A 116 12.51 -2.31 10.51
CA ASP A 116 13.70 -2.99 10.02
C ASP A 116 14.22 -2.20 8.83
N MET A 117 15.32 -1.46 9.04
CA MET A 117 15.91 -0.61 8.01
C MET A 117 16.43 -1.43 6.81
N ASP A 118 16.69 -2.73 7.05
CA ASP A 118 17.20 -3.70 6.10
C ASP A 118 18.31 -3.11 5.24
N ARG A 119 18.04 -2.96 3.93
CA ARG A 119 18.98 -2.55 2.91
C ARG A 119 18.74 -1.10 2.45
N ASP A 120 17.70 -0.42 2.94
CA ASP A 120 17.25 0.91 2.46
C ASP A 120 17.30 2.00 3.53
N LEU A 121 18.53 2.42 3.81
CA LEU A 121 18.86 3.46 4.77
C LEU A 121 18.21 4.83 4.45
N GLU A 122 18.16 5.21 3.16
CA GLU A 122 17.66 6.52 2.76
C GLU A 122 16.15 6.60 2.91
N ASN A 123 15.43 5.52 2.58
CA ASN A 123 14.00 5.48 2.80
C ASN A 123 13.62 5.37 4.27
N ALA A 124 14.44 4.70 5.09
CA ALA A 124 14.26 4.72 6.54
C ALA A 124 14.33 6.14 7.13
N VAL A 125 15.25 6.99 6.64
CA VAL A 125 15.30 8.39 7.06
C VAL A 125 14.04 9.16 6.64
N ARG A 126 13.55 8.94 5.42
CA ARG A 126 12.31 9.58 4.94
C ARG A 126 11.09 9.15 5.75
N PHE A 127 11.03 7.88 6.13
CA PHE A 127 9.98 7.34 7.01
C PHE A 127 10.04 7.98 8.39
N ALA A 128 11.23 8.13 8.97
CA ALA A 128 11.40 8.82 10.26
C ALA A 128 10.97 10.30 10.17
N GLU A 129 11.28 10.97 9.06
CA GLU A 129 10.82 12.35 8.83
C GLU A 129 9.30 12.43 8.75
N TRP A 130 8.67 11.53 8.01
CA TRP A 130 7.22 11.43 7.93
C TRP A 130 6.61 11.15 9.31
N GLU A 131 7.08 10.17 10.06
CA GLU A 131 6.56 9.86 11.39
C GLU A 131 6.67 11.07 12.35
N ALA A 132 7.82 11.75 12.35
CA ALA A 132 8.02 12.94 13.17
C ALA A 132 7.08 14.10 12.79
N GLU A 133 6.78 14.29 11.50
CA GLU A 133 5.78 15.26 11.03
C GLU A 133 4.36 14.94 11.52
N HIS A 134 4.07 13.66 11.80
CA HIS A 134 2.78 13.19 12.30
C HIS A 134 2.75 12.99 13.82
N GLY A 135 3.84 13.34 14.52
CA GLY A 135 3.94 13.22 15.98
C GLY A 135 4.18 11.80 16.49
N ILE A 136 4.63 10.89 15.62
CA ILE A 136 4.85 9.48 15.93
C ILE A 136 6.33 9.26 16.33
N ARG A 137 6.54 8.43 17.35
CA ARG A 137 7.87 7.96 17.77
C ARG A 137 7.92 6.43 17.64
N SER A 138 9.00 5.95 17.05
CA SER A 138 9.17 4.55 16.61
C SER A 138 10.60 4.08 16.87
N THR A 139 10.86 2.79 16.65
CA THR A 139 12.20 2.20 16.82
C THR A 139 12.77 1.74 15.49
N TYR A 140 13.98 2.20 15.15
CA TYR A 140 14.68 1.85 13.91
C TYR A 140 15.84 0.89 14.18
N TYR A 141 15.78 -0.32 13.64
CA TYR A 141 16.82 -1.33 13.77
C TYR A 141 17.75 -1.30 12.57
N VAL A 142 19.00 -0.91 12.81
CA VAL A 142 20.04 -0.85 11.77
C VAL A 142 20.67 -2.22 11.55
N LEU A 143 20.72 -2.67 10.29
CA LEU A 143 21.41 -3.90 9.93
C LEU A 143 22.92 -3.66 9.87
N HIS A 144 23.64 -4.28 10.80
CA HIS A 144 25.09 -4.18 10.83
C HIS A 144 25.75 -4.93 9.66
N ARG A 145 26.90 -4.42 9.20
CA ARG A 145 27.73 -5.02 8.14
C ARG A 145 27.04 -5.29 6.80
N ASP A 146 25.92 -4.62 6.52
CA ASP A 146 25.35 -4.55 5.18
C ASP A 146 26.17 -3.62 4.25
N TRP A 147 25.77 -3.48 2.98
CA TRP A 147 26.44 -2.68 1.95
C TRP A 147 26.65 -1.23 2.37
N TYR A 148 25.70 -0.61 3.08
CA TYR A 148 25.85 0.75 3.59
C TYR A 148 26.73 0.84 4.82
N TRP A 149 26.98 -0.27 5.52
CA TRP A 149 27.90 -0.31 6.65
C TRP A 149 29.35 -0.49 6.20
N GLY A 150 29.55 -1.15 5.04
CA GLY A 150 30.86 -1.48 4.47
C GLY A 150 31.01 -2.96 4.11
N GLY A 151 29.96 -3.76 4.27
CA GLY A 151 29.92 -5.19 3.95
C GLY A 151 30.33 -6.11 5.11
N PRO A 152 30.24 -7.45 4.91
CA PRO A 152 30.30 -8.45 5.99
C PRO A 152 31.58 -8.43 6.84
N ARG A 153 32.70 -7.96 6.26
CA ARG A 153 34.01 -7.87 6.91
C ARG A 153 34.34 -6.50 7.50
N ALA A 154 33.43 -5.53 7.39
CA ALA A 154 33.66 -4.21 7.95
C ALA A 154 33.62 -4.25 9.48
N SER A 155 34.61 -3.66 10.14
CA SER A 155 34.71 -3.63 11.60
C SER A 155 34.20 -2.32 12.23
N LYS A 156 33.71 -1.39 11.41
CA LYS A 156 33.21 -0.07 11.82
C LYS A 156 32.08 0.36 10.86
N PRO A 157 31.06 1.08 11.36
CA PRO A 157 30.02 1.65 10.51
C PRO A 157 30.61 2.73 9.59
N SER A 158 30.05 2.83 8.38
CA SER A 158 30.37 3.90 7.45
C SER A 158 29.87 5.27 7.98
N ALA A 159 30.39 6.37 7.41
CA ALA A 159 29.86 7.69 7.72
C ALA A 159 28.40 7.86 7.22
N LEU A 160 28.01 7.14 6.17
CA LEU A 160 26.65 7.15 5.62
C LEU A 160 25.63 6.68 6.66
N VAL A 161 25.86 5.50 7.26
CA VAL A 161 24.94 4.95 8.26
C VAL A 161 24.93 5.80 9.54
N VAL A 162 26.10 6.29 9.98
CA VAL A 162 26.16 7.17 11.17
C VAL A 162 25.38 8.48 10.96
N GLN A 163 25.41 9.06 9.76
CA GLN A 163 24.64 10.27 9.44
C GLN A 163 23.14 10.02 9.44
N ALA A 164 22.69 8.91 8.85
CA ALA A 164 21.28 8.53 8.84
C ALA A 164 20.75 8.25 10.25
N LEU A 165 21.48 7.48 11.07
CA LEU A 165 21.08 7.21 12.46
C LEU A 165 21.06 8.49 13.31
N ARG A 166 21.97 9.44 13.07
CA ARG A 166 21.92 10.76 13.71
C ARG A 166 20.67 11.54 13.34
N ARG A 167 20.23 11.47 12.08
CA ARG A 167 19.00 12.13 11.63
C ARG A 167 17.78 11.51 12.30
N ILE A 168 17.67 10.19 12.29
CA ILE A 168 16.58 9.43 12.91
C ILE A 168 16.52 9.71 14.43
N ALA A 169 17.64 9.61 15.13
CA ALA A 169 17.69 9.92 16.57
C ALA A 169 17.35 11.39 16.88
N ALA A 170 17.76 12.34 16.03
CA ALA A 170 17.45 13.76 16.22
C ALA A 170 15.96 14.10 16.01
N LEU A 171 15.20 13.21 15.36
CA LEU A 171 13.75 13.30 15.20
C LEU A 171 12.98 12.70 16.39
N GLY A 172 13.68 12.08 17.35
CA GLY A 172 13.09 11.53 18.58
C GLY A 172 12.80 10.03 18.54
N HIS A 173 13.22 9.32 17.49
CA HIS A 173 13.09 7.86 17.39
C HIS A 173 14.19 7.13 18.17
N GLU A 174 13.89 5.90 18.56
CA GLU A 174 14.85 4.98 19.16
C GLU A 174 15.70 4.30 18.07
N ILE A 175 16.97 4.02 18.39
CA ILE A 175 17.87 3.23 17.54
C ILE A 175 18.15 1.87 18.19
N GLY A 176 17.83 0.79 17.49
CA GLY A 176 18.16 -0.59 17.86
C GLY A 176 19.13 -1.23 16.87
N LEU A 177 19.63 -2.43 17.20
CA LEU A 177 20.46 -3.23 16.30
C LEU A 177 19.64 -4.33 15.61
N HIS A 178 19.65 -4.40 14.28
CA HIS A 178 19.11 -5.54 13.55
C HIS A 178 20.20 -6.64 13.49
N ASN A 179 20.17 -7.54 14.47
CA ASN A 179 21.22 -8.49 14.76
C ASN A 179 21.32 -9.59 13.69
N ASN A 180 22.46 -9.63 13.02
CA ASN A 180 22.84 -10.63 12.03
C ASN A 180 24.14 -11.38 12.39
N ALA A 181 24.54 -11.39 13.67
CA ALA A 181 25.88 -11.82 14.10
C ALA A 181 26.20 -13.29 13.79
N VAL A 182 25.22 -14.19 13.95
CA VAL A 182 25.42 -15.63 13.71
C VAL A 182 25.59 -15.91 12.21
N ALA A 183 24.78 -15.26 11.37
CA ALA A 183 24.94 -15.34 9.92
C ALA A 183 26.30 -14.81 9.45
N LEU A 184 26.73 -13.66 9.96
CA LEU A 184 28.03 -13.07 9.66
C LEU A 184 29.19 -13.96 10.12
N ALA A 185 29.06 -14.65 11.27
CA ALA A 185 30.05 -15.60 11.75
C ALA A 185 30.21 -16.79 10.78
N LEU A 186 29.10 -17.36 10.29
CA LEU A 186 29.13 -18.42 9.27
C LEU A 186 29.70 -17.95 7.92
N GLU A 187 29.51 -16.69 7.55
CA GLU A 187 30.06 -16.13 6.32
C GLU A 187 31.55 -15.77 6.43
N THR A 188 31.99 -15.26 7.56
CA THR A 188 33.34 -14.69 7.72
C THR A 188 34.30 -15.57 8.48
N GLY A 189 33.81 -16.54 9.25
CA GLY A 189 34.60 -17.36 10.17
C GLY A 189 35.01 -16.63 11.46
N LEU A 190 34.44 -15.45 11.73
CA LEU A 190 34.64 -14.72 12.98
C LEU A 190 33.73 -15.26 14.09
N ASP A 191 34.04 -14.94 15.35
CA ASP A 191 33.18 -15.24 16.48
C ASP A 191 31.94 -14.31 16.48
N PRO A 192 30.71 -14.85 16.66
CA PRO A 192 29.50 -14.05 16.62
C PRO A 192 29.36 -13.09 17.80
N PHE A 193 29.90 -13.42 18.97
CA PHE A 193 29.90 -12.51 20.12
C PHE A 193 30.87 -11.35 19.90
N ASP A 194 32.05 -11.62 19.34
CA ASP A 194 33.01 -10.57 18.96
C ASP A 194 32.42 -9.64 17.91
N ILE A 195 31.70 -10.17 16.91
CA ILE A 195 31.00 -9.35 15.91
C ILE A 195 30.01 -8.41 16.59
N LEU A 196 29.14 -8.96 17.43
CA LEU A 196 28.08 -8.22 18.11
C LEU A 196 28.65 -7.14 19.05
N GLU A 197 29.63 -7.49 19.88
CA GLU A 197 30.26 -6.58 20.83
C GLU A 197 30.99 -5.43 20.11
N ASN A 198 31.75 -5.73 19.06
CA ASN A 198 32.46 -4.72 18.29
C ASN A 198 31.51 -3.73 17.60
N ASP A 199 30.42 -4.23 17.01
CA ASP A 199 29.49 -3.39 16.25
C ASP A 199 28.62 -2.53 17.18
N LEU A 200 28.17 -3.07 18.33
CA LEU A 200 27.52 -2.29 19.39
C LEU A 200 28.46 -1.23 19.97
N ALA A 201 29.72 -1.59 20.28
CA ALA A 201 30.72 -0.64 20.78
C ALA A 201 31.04 0.45 19.75
N ALA A 202 31.03 0.12 18.45
CA ALA A 202 31.22 1.11 17.39
C ALA A 202 30.06 2.12 17.34
N LEU A 203 28.81 1.67 17.41
CA LEU A 203 27.64 2.56 17.45
C LEU A 203 27.62 3.41 18.73
N ARG A 204 27.89 2.82 19.90
CA ARG A 204 27.94 3.54 21.19
C ARG A 204 29.02 4.63 21.21
N ARG A 205 30.18 4.40 20.61
CA ARG A 205 31.23 5.44 20.44
C ARG A 205 30.78 6.62 19.58
N HIS A 206 29.78 6.44 18.73
CA HIS A 206 29.16 7.53 17.97
C HIS A 206 28.06 8.28 18.74
N GLY A 207 27.77 7.88 19.98
CA GLY A 207 26.83 8.54 20.90
C GLY A 207 25.41 7.97 20.87
N PHE A 208 25.19 6.81 20.25
CA PHE A 208 23.88 6.16 20.24
C PHE A 208 23.70 5.31 21.49
N THR A 209 22.54 5.45 22.15
CA THR A 209 22.08 4.54 23.20
C THR A 209 21.37 3.38 22.51
N ILE A 210 21.97 2.19 22.56
CA ILE A 210 21.41 0.97 21.98
C ILE A 210 21.20 -0.04 23.10
N THR A 211 19.94 -0.19 23.49
CA THR A 211 19.45 -1.14 24.50
C THR A 211 18.61 -2.26 23.88
N GLY A 212 18.12 -2.08 22.65
CA GLY A 212 17.32 -3.06 21.92
C GLY A 212 18.05 -3.76 20.79
N SER A 213 17.71 -5.03 20.57
CA SER A 213 18.10 -5.80 19.40
C SER A 213 16.89 -6.45 18.73
N VAL A 214 17.02 -6.81 17.45
CA VAL A 214 16.10 -7.73 16.81
C VAL A 214 16.75 -8.59 15.73
N ALA A 215 16.44 -9.89 15.71
CA ALA A 215 17.03 -10.83 14.76
C ALA A 215 16.73 -10.47 13.30
N HIS A 216 17.77 -10.46 12.47
CA HIS A 216 17.66 -10.45 11.01
C HIS A 216 17.48 -11.87 10.47
N GLY A 217 16.61 -12.03 9.46
CA GLY A 217 16.32 -13.29 8.79
C GLY A 217 17.04 -13.42 7.44
N GLU A 218 18.38 -13.48 7.45
CA GLU A 218 19.18 -13.68 6.24
C GLU A 218 18.89 -15.06 5.60
N PRO A 219 18.97 -15.26 4.27
CA PRO A 219 18.70 -16.56 3.65
C PRO A 219 19.43 -17.77 4.26
N ILE A 220 20.66 -17.57 4.76
CA ILE A 220 21.44 -18.59 5.48
C ILE A 220 20.75 -19.10 6.74
N CYS A 221 19.98 -18.26 7.44
CA CYS A 221 19.21 -18.63 8.62
C CYS A 221 18.23 -19.77 8.31
N HIS A 222 17.55 -19.69 7.17
CA HIS A 222 16.60 -20.72 6.73
C HIS A 222 17.28 -21.97 6.21
N GLN A 223 18.39 -21.83 5.47
CA GLN A 223 19.14 -22.96 4.92
C GLN A 223 19.75 -23.85 6.01
N VAL A 224 20.23 -23.22 7.09
CA VAL A 224 20.93 -23.90 8.19
C VAL A 224 20.00 -24.20 9.36
N GLY A 225 18.86 -23.50 9.46
CA GLY A 225 17.86 -23.69 10.51
C GLY A 225 18.26 -23.02 11.83
N PHE A 226 18.45 -21.71 11.82
CA PHE A 226 18.66 -20.90 13.04
C PHE A 226 18.05 -19.51 12.91
N ILE A 227 17.87 -18.83 14.04
CA ILE A 227 17.48 -17.42 14.15
C ILE A 227 18.61 -16.68 14.88
N ASN A 228 18.98 -15.48 14.41
CA ASN A 228 20.11 -14.74 14.98
C ASN A 228 19.96 -14.40 16.47
N ASN A 229 18.73 -14.32 17.01
CA ASN A 229 18.51 -14.09 18.44
C ASN A 229 18.72 -15.33 19.31
N GLU A 230 18.91 -16.53 18.74
CA GLU A 230 19.28 -17.74 19.50
C GLU A 230 20.69 -17.66 20.12
N ILE A 231 21.45 -16.61 19.80
CA ILE A 231 22.68 -16.24 20.51
C ILE A 231 22.41 -15.74 21.94
N PHE A 232 21.17 -15.33 22.23
CA PHE A 232 20.75 -14.83 23.54
C PHE A 232 20.10 -15.93 24.38
N ALA A 233 20.45 -15.98 25.66
CA ALA A 233 19.91 -16.97 26.60
C ALA A 233 18.40 -16.80 26.82
N GLU A 234 17.91 -15.56 26.70
CA GLU A 234 16.52 -15.16 26.89
C GLU A 234 15.62 -15.50 25.68
N CYS A 235 16.20 -15.85 24.53
CA CYS A 235 15.49 -16.00 23.26
C CYS A 235 15.44 -17.45 22.76
N ILE A 236 15.80 -18.43 23.59
CA ILE A 236 15.80 -19.84 23.19
C ILE A 236 14.40 -20.37 22.92
N ARG A 237 14.27 -21.21 21.89
CA ARG A 237 13.01 -21.87 21.49
C ARG A 237 13.20 -23.39 21.44
N PRO A 238 13.36 -24.04 22.61
CA PRO A 238 13.73 -25.46 22.69
C PRO A 238 12.75 -26.40 21.96
N GLU A 239 11.48 -25.99 21.84
CA GLU A 239 10.42 -26.70 21.10
C GLU A 239 10.69 -26.76 19.59
N THR A 240 11.38 -25.76 19.04
CA THR A 240 11.63 -25.64 17.59
C THR A 240 13.04 -26.05 17.21
N HIS A 241 14.04 -25.59 17.96
CA HIS A 241 15.44 -25.85 17.67
C HIS A 241 16.14 -26.34 18.94
N ARG A 242 16.97 -27.37 18.80
CA ARG A 242 17.84 -27.81 19.90
C ARG A 242 18.79 -26.66 20.27
N PRO A 243 18.80 -26.23 21.56
CA PRO A 243 19.85 -25.36 22.06
C PRO A 243 21.22 -26.02 21.90
N ASP A 244 22.27 -25.22 21.76
CA ASP A 244 23.67 -25.67 21.69
C ASP A 244 23.96 -26.70 20.57
N ARG A 245 23.70 -26.30 19.32
CA ARG A 245 23.96 -27.12 18.11
C ARG A 245 25.07 -26.55 17.25
N THR A 246 25.75 -27.43 16.53
CA THR A 246 26.70 -27.03 15.48
C THR A 246 25.93 -26.64 14.22
N LEU A 247 26.06 -25.38 13.83
CA LEU A 247 25.58 -24.86 12.55
C LEU A 247 26.68 -25.04 11.51
N THR A 248 26.35 -25.54 10.32
CA THR A 248 27.31 -25.67 9.22
C THR A 248 26.73 -25.05 7.96
N TRP A 249 27.49 -24.18 7.31
CA TRP A 249 27.12 -23.55 6.05
C TRP A 249 28.23 -23.72 5.03
N THR A 250 27.86 -24.05 3.80
CA THR A 250 28.76 -24.09 2.65
C THR A 250 28.42 -22.95 1.73
N ASP A 251 29.40 -22.06 1.51
CA ASP A 251 29.21 -20.93 0.60
C ASP A 251 29.12 -21.40 -0.87
N PRO A 252 28.62 -20.56 -1.79
CA PRO A 252 28.49 -20.93 -3.20
C PRO A 252 29.82 -21.28 -3.90
N ALA A 253 30.97 -20.91 -3.31
CA ALA A 253 32.29 -21.28 -3.80
C ALA A 253 32.76 -22.65 -3.26
N GLY A 254 31.96 -23.31 -2.43
CA GLY A 254 32.21 -24.63 -1.86
C GLY A 254 32.98 -24.61 -0.54
N ALA A 255 33.25 -23.44 0.06
CA ALA A 255 33.92 -23.39 1.34
C ALA A 255 32.91 -23.60 2.48
N SER A 256 33.14 -24.62 3.29
CA SER A 256 32.30 -24.96 4.45
C SER A 256 32.86 -24.36 5.73
N ARG A 257 31.99 -23.78 6.56
CA ARG A 257 32.31 -23.28 7.90
C ARG A 257 31.29 -23.81 8.90
N SER A 258 31.78 -24.13 10.09
CA SER A 258 30.95 -24.60 11.20
C SER A 258 31.11 -23.69 12.41
N LEU A 259 30.00 -23.46 13.11
CA LEU A 259 29.91 -22.63 14.31
C LEU A 259 29.15 -23.42 15.39
N GLN A 260 29.69 -23.48 16.61
CA GLN A 260 28.94 -23.98 17.76
C GLN A 260 28.04 -22.84 18.28
N LEU A 261 26.72 -22.96 18.14
CA LEU A 261 25.77 -21.93 18.56
C LEU A 261 25.57 -21.96 20.08
N ARG A 262 26.34 -21.15 20.79
CA ARG A 262 26.22 -20.95 22.24
C ARG A 262 25.38 -19.71 22.57
N GLN A 263 24.77 -19.72 23.74
CA GLN A 263 23.98 -18.61 24.27
C GLN A 263 24.79 -17.78 25.27
N ARG A 264 24.56 -16.46 25.28
CA ARG A 264 24.97 -15.54 26.35
C ARG A 264 23.82 -14.61 26.73
N PRO A 265 23.72 -14.13 27.98
CA PRO A 265 22.70 -13.16 28.36
C PRO A 265 22.77 -11.88 27.51
N MET A 266 21.64 -11.27 27.17
CA MET A 266 21.60 -9.97 26.48
C MET A 266 22.33 -8.87 27.26
N ALA A 267 22.26 -8.94 28.60
CA ALA A 267 22.90 -8.00 29.51
C ALA A 267 24.42 -7.94 29.35
N ASP A 268 25.07 -9.04 28.93
CA ASP A 268 26.50 -9.07 28.64
C ASP A 268 26.90 -8.09 27.51
N PHE A 269 25.96 -7.79 26.61
CA PHE A 269 26.14 -6.87 25.49
C PHE A 269 25.55 -5.49 25.78
N GLY A 270 25.04 -5.23 26.98
CA GLY A 270 24.31 -4.02 27.34
C GLY A 270 22.98 -3.87 26.60
N LEU A 271 22.33 -4.99 26.26
CA LEU A 271 21.00 -5.05 25.69
C LEU A 271 19.99 -5.43 26.79
N GLU A 272 18.82 -4.82 26.75
CA GLU A 272 17.73 -5.00 27.71
C GLU A 272 16.61 -5.88 27.15
N TYR A 273 16.37 -5.83 25.84
CA TYR A 273 15.25 -6.52 25.21
C TYR A 273 15.56 -6.98 23.78
N GLU A 274 14.80 -7.97 23.32
CA GLU A 274 14.72 -8.38 21.92
C GLU A 274 13.29 -8.14 21.41
N ALA A 275 13.15 -7.42 20.31
CA ALA A 275 11.84 -6.89 19.89
C ALA A 275 10.78 -7.96 19.57
N ASN A 276 11.17 -9.19 19.23
CA ASN A 276 10.26 -10.32 19.03
C ASN A 276 9.78 -10.96 20.35
N PHE A 277 10.30 -10.53 21.51
CA PHE A 277 10.01 -11.10 22.83
C PHE A 277 9.42 -10.08 23.82
N ILE A 278 9.05 -8.87 23.39
CA ILE A 278 8.44 -7.86 24.27
C ILE A 278 6.97 -8.17 24.61
N GLY A 279 6.36 -9.14 23.92
CA GLY A 279 4.94 -9.46 24.00
C GLY A 279 4.08 -8.48 23.20
N HIS A 280 2.92 -8.93 22.72
CA HIS A 280 1.91 -8.10 22.08
C HIS A 280 0.59 -8.89 22.03
N THR A 281 -0.55 -8.21 22.02
CA THR A 281 -1.85 -8.88 21.80
C THR A 281 -2.25 -8.84 20.33
N ARG A 282 -1.65 -7.95 19.54
CA ARG A 282 -1.88 -7.78 18.10
C ARG A 282 -0.55 -7.54 17.38
N TYR A 283 -0.42 -8.09 16.17
CA TYR A 283 0.79 -7.97 15.36
C TYR A 283 0.43 -7.86 13.90
N LEU A 284 1.10 -6.93 13.22
CA LEU A 284 0.99 -6.73 11.78
C LEU A 284 2.37 -6.43 11.21
N SER A 285 2.66 -6.99 10.05
CA SER A 285 3.93 -6.82 9.35
C SER A 285 3.72 -6.68 7.85
N ASP A 286 4.54 -5.88 7.19
CA ASP A 286 4.62 -5.74 5.74
C ASP A 286 5.68 -6.66 5.09
N THR A 287 6.17 -7.67 5.83
CA THR A 287 7.19 -8.62 5.36
C THR A 287 6.84 -9.19 3.98
N GLY A 288 7.79 -9.08 3.04
CA GLY A 288 7.63 -9.56 1.68
C GLY A 288 6.92 -8.58 0.74
N GLY A 289 6.76 -7.31 1.14
CA GLY A 289 6.12 -6.29 0.30
C GLY A 289 4.60 -6.39 0.29
N ARG A 290 4.00 -7.00 1.32
CA ARG A 290 2.54 -7.11 1.52
C ARG A 290 2.25 -7.28 3.01
N TRP A 291 1.02 -6.99 3.43
CA TRP A 291 0.60 -7.31 4.78
C TRP A 291 0.58 -8.84 4.98
N ILE A 292 1.14 -9.33 6.09
CA ILE A 292 1.18 -10.78 6.41
C ILE A 292 -0.21 -11.38 6.73
N ARG A 293 -1.21 -10.52 6.86
CA ARG A 293 -2.63 -10.81 7.06
C ARG A 293 -3.45 -9.61 6.57
N PRO A 294 -4.75 -9.76 6.28
CA PRO A 294 -5.58 -8.64 5.86
C PRO A 294 -5.52 -7.47 6.86
N PHE A 295 -5.28 -6.25 6.36
CA PHE A 295 -5.14 -5.07 7.22
C PHE A 295 -6.39 -4.84 8.09
N ALA A 296 -7.58 -5.07 7.52
CA ALA A 296 -8.86 -4.90 8.22
C ALA A 296 -9.03 -5.86 9.43
N GLU A 297 -8.37 -7.02 9.44
CA GLU A 297 -8.40 -7.92 10.60
C GLU A 297 -7.66 -7.34 11.82
N ILE A 298 -6.80 -6.34 11.61
CA ILE A 298 -6.06 -5.67 12.67
C ILE A 298 -6.72 -4.33 13.00
N ASP A 299 -7.04 -3.52 11.99
CA ASP A 299 -7.60 -2.18 12.16
C ASP A 299 -8.95 -2.20 12.92
N ASP A 300 -9.95 -2.91 12.39
CA ASP A 300 -11.29 -3.01 12.99
C ASP A 300 -11.26 -3.62 14.40
N VAL A 301 -10.31 -4.51 14.66
CA VAL A 301 -10.19 -5.22 15.94
C VAL A 301 -9.48 -4.34 16.96
N PHE A 302 -8.42 -3.64 16.56
CA PHE A 302 -7.67 -2.75 17.45
C PHE A 302 -8.53 -1.56 17.89
N ASP A 303 -9.32 -0.98 16.97
CA ASP A 303 -10.24 0.11 17.29
C ASP A 303 -11.32 -0.32 18.31
N ARG A 304 -11.93 -1.50 18.10
CA ARG A 304 -13.04 -2.00 18.94
C ARG A 304 -12.60 -2.65 20.26
N GLU A 305 -11.56 -3.46 20.23
CA GLU A 305 -11.16 -4.33 21.35
C GLU A 305 -9.87 -3.87 22.04
N GLY A 306 -9.17 -2.90 21.47
CA GLY A 306 -7.89 -2.44 21.97
C GLY A 306 -6.81 -3.51 21.97
N GLY A 307 -5.92 -3.40 22.95
CA GLY A 307 -4.75 -4.23 23.16
C GLY A 307 -3.44 -3.52 22.87
N PHE A 308 -2.37 -4.33 22.87
CA PHE A 308 -1.03 -3.90 22.51
C PHE A 308 -0.71 -4.36 21.08
N LEU A 309 -0.69 -3.39 20.15
CA LEU A 309 -0.32 -3.56 18.75
C LEU A 309 1.18 -3.33 18.55
N GLN A 310 1.87 -4.35 18.04
CA GLN A 310 3.21 -4.21 17.49
C GLN A 310 3.16 -4.23 15.95
N LEU A 311 3.65 -3.17 15.33
CA LEU A 311 3.78 -3.04 13.88
C LEU A 311 5.24 -3.24 13.46
N LEU A 312 5.47 -4.12 12.48
CA LEU A 312 6.76 -4.25 11.78
C LEU A 312 6.64 -3.68 10.37
N ILE A 313 7.41 -2.63 10.08
CA ILE A 313 7.38 -1.94 8.79
C ILE A 313 8.79 -1.91 8.21
N HIS A 314 8.99 -2.43 7.01
CA HIS A 314 10.29 -2.35 6.33
C HIS A 314 10.25 -1.17 5.35
N PRO A 315 11.01 -0.09 5.56
CA PRO A 315 10.95 1.11 4.73
C PRO A 315 11.18 0.82 3.24
N VAL A 316 11.88 -0.26 2.89
CA VAL A 316 12.12 -0.65 1.48
C VAL A 316 10.84 -0.88 0.67
N TRP A 317 9.70 -1.19 1.29
CA TRP A 317 8.44 -1.44 0.58
C TRP A 317 7.60 -0.17 0.34
N TRP A 318 7.95 0.98 0.92
CA TRP A 318 7.06 2.14 0.98
C TRP A 318 7.47 3.29 0.05
N ALA A 319 6.59 3.64 -0.89
CA ALA A 319 6.71 4.83 -1.72
C ALA A 319 6.15 6.06 -0.99
N PHE A 320 6.82 7.20 -1.15
CA PHE A 320 6.23 8.50 -0.86
C PHE A 320 5.75 9.18 -2.15
N SER A 321 5.09 10.33 -1.99
CA SER A 321 4.48 11.09 -3.09
C SER A 321 5.41 11.25 -4.30
N GLY A 322 4.91 10.87 -5.47
CA GLY A 322 5.62 10.94 -6.76
C GLY A 322 6.50 9.74 -7.11
N GLU A 323 6.59 8.71 -6.25
CA GLU A 323 7.32 7.48 -6.56
C GLU A 323 6.42 6.40 -7.18
N THR A 324 6.99 5.59 -8.07
CA THR A 324 6.29 4.47 -8.69
C THR A 324 6.02 3.36 -7.67
N VAL A 325 4.77 2.93 -7.59
CA VAL A 325 4.36 1.74 -6.82
C VAL A 325 4.38 0.54 -7.76
N THR A 326 5.13 -0.48 -7.36
CA THR A 326 5.22 -1.80 -8.00
C THR A 326 4.08 -2.67 -7.47
N PRO A 327 3.40 -3.45 -8.31
CA PRO A 327 2.38 -4.40 -7.86
C PRO A 327 2.90 -5.35 -6.78
N ARG A 328 2.07 -5.66 -5.78
CA ARG A 328 2.43 -6.56 -4.68
C ARG A 328 2.71 -7.97 -5.19
N PRO A 329 3.64 -8.74 -4.57
CA PRO A 329 3.89 -10.12 -4.94
C PRO A 329 2.66 -10.99 -4.69
N THR A 330 2.21 -11.66 -5.75
CA THR A 330 1.09 -12.60 -5.80
C THR A 330 1.10 -13.62 -4.66
N ILE A 331 -0.06 -13.84 -4.04
CA ILE A 331 -0.34 -15.02 -3.22
C ILE A 331 -0.61 -16.17 -4.20
N VAL A 332 0.15 -17.27 -4.10
CA VAL A 332 -0.29 -18.55 -4.68
C VAL A 332 -1.46 -19.02 -3.83
N PRO A 333 -2.70 -19.08 -4.34
CA PRO A 333 -3.83 -19.56 -3.56
C PRO A 333 -3.57 -21.00 -3.13
N ALA A 334 -4.00 -21.36 -1.93
CA ALA A 334 -4.16 -22.77 -1.57
C ALA A 334 -5.04 -23.46 -2.63
N ALA A 335 -4.74 -24.74 -2.89
CA ALA A 335 -5.35 -25.54 -3.96
C ALA A 335 -6.88 -25.36 -4.09
N ALA A 336 -7.34 -25.43 -5.34
CA ALA A 336 -8.73 -25.20 -5.75
C ALA A 336 -9.76 -25.94 -4.87
N PRO A 337 -10.85 -25.26 -4.43
CA PRO A 337 -12.01 -25.94 -3.86
C PRO A 337 -12.66 -26.82 -4.93
N SER A 338 -13.14 -27.99 -4.50
CA SER A 338 -13.92 -28.91 -5.34
C SER A 338 -15.32 -28.37 -5.64
N ALA A 339 -15.95 -28.95 -6.65
CA ALA A 339 -17.24 -28.54 -7.21
C ALA A 339 -18.39 -28.59 -6.19
N ALA A 340 -18.64 -27.44 -5.55
CA ALA A 340 -19.94 -27.02 -5.02
C ALA A 340 -19.93 -25.49 -4.86
N THR A 341 -20.02 -24.75 -5.98
CA THR A 341 -20.16 -23.28 -5.99
C THR A 341 -21.59 -22.86 -5.63
N VAL A 342 -22.00 -23.19 -4.41
CA VAL A 342 -23.15 -22.57 -3.75
C VAL A 342 -22.58 -21.86 -2.54
N GLY A 343 -22.41 -20.55 -2.64
CA GLY A 343 -22.03 -19.75 -1.50
C GLY A 343 -23.10 -19.85 -0.40
N ASP A 344 -22.67 -19.87 0.85
CA ASP A 344 -23.56 -20.03 2.01
C ASP A 344 -24.63 -18.92 2.02
N PRO A 345 -25.92 -19.23 1.78
CA PRO A 345 -26.98 -18.22 1.75
C PRO A 345 -27.26 -17.61 3.13
N SER A 346 -26.72 -18.20 4.20
CA SER A 346 -26.78 -17.64 5.55
C SER A 346 -25.65 -16.64 5.83
N ALA A 347 -24.67 -16.50 4.94
CA ALA A 347 -23.61 -15.51 5.06
C ALA A 347 -24.15 -14.07 4.91
N PRO A 348 -23.56 -13.09 5.60
CA PRO A 348 -23.91 -11.68 5.43
C PRO A 348 -23.87 -11.25 3.96
N PRO A 349 -24.79 -10.39 3.49
CA PRO A 349 -24.80 -9.89 2.12
C PRO A 349 -23.47 -9.20 1.76
N PHE A 350 -22.86 -9.61 0.66
CA PHE A 350 -21.70 -8.93 0.07
C PHE A 350 -22.18 -8.00 -1.06
N ARG A 351 -22.17 -6.70 -0.82
CA ARG A 351 -22.76 -5.69 -1.72
C ARG A 351 -21.84 -5.37 -2.90
N ILE A 352 -22.30 -5.65 -4.12
CA ILE A 352 -21.54 -5.41 -5.34
C ILE A 352 -22.32 -4.46 -6.24
N VAL A 353 -21.66 -3.38 -6.68
CA VAL A 353 -22.20 -2.47 -7.68
C VAL A 353 -21.55 -2.78 -9.02
N VAL A 354 -22.36 -3.11 -10.02
CA VAL A 354 -21.91 -3.56 -11.33
C VAL A 354 -22.28 -2.51 -12.38
N ARG A 355 -21.29 -1.74 -12.85
CA ARG A 355 -21.40 -0.97 -14.09
C ARG A 355 -20.76 -1.77 -15.20
N GLY A 356 -21.53 -2.73 -15.69
CA GLY A 356 -21.05 -3.70 -16.65
C GLY A 356 -22.22 -4.46 -17.23
N ASP A 357 -21.93 -5.28 -18.20
CA ASP A 357 -22.92 -6.03 -18.94
C ASP A 357 -22.92 -7.50 -18.48
N CYS A 358 -23.65 -8.39 -19.15
CA CYS A 358 -23.99 -9.72 -18.65
C CYS A 358 -22.80 -10.63 -18.34
N CYS A 359 -21.60 -10.36 -18.91
CA CYS A 359 -20.36 -11.03 -18.52
C CYS A 359 -19.98 -10.74 -17.07
N SER A 360 -20.06 -9.47 -16.64
CA SER A 360 -19.74 -9.04 -15.28
C SER A 360 -20.65 -9.75 -14.26
N ARG A 361 -21.95 -9.80 -14.54
CA ARG A 361 -22.92 -10.53 -13.71
C ARG A 361 -22.64 -12.03 -13.64
N ARG A 362 -22.40 -12.70 -14.78
CA ARG A 362 -22.12 -14.14 -14.82
C ARG A 362 -20.84 -14.49 -14.08
N ALA A 363 -19.81 -13.65 -14.18
CA ALA A 363 -18.56 -13.86 -13.46
C ALA A 363 -18.79 -13.96 -11.94
N ILE A 364 -19.63 -13.08 -11.39
CA ILE A 364 -20.03 -13.11 -9.97
C ILE A 364 -20.93 -14.30 -9.67
N ASP A 365 -22.00 -14.52 -10.45
CA ASP A 365 -22.98 -15.59 -10.21
C ASP A 365 -22.35 -17.00 -10.25
N MET A 366 -21.32 -17.21 -11.07
CA MET A 366 -20.62 -18.49 -11.18
C MET A 366 -19.51 -18.69 -10.14
N ASN A 367 -19.12 -17.63 -9.42
CA ASN A 367 -18.01 -17.65 -8.45
C ASN A 367 -18.42 -17.04 -7.11
N ARG A 368 -19.66 -17.30 -6.67
CA ARG A 368 -20.24 -16.73 -5.44
C ARG A 368 -19.41 -16.99 -4.18
N ASP A 369 -18.66 -18.09 -4.17
CA ASP A 369 -17.74 -18.46 -3.09
C ASP A 369 -16.64 -17.41 -2.86
N LEU A 370 -16.24 -16.68 -3.91
CA LEU A 370 -15.21 -15.64 -3.81
C LEU A 370 -15.72 -14.31 -3.23
N PHE A 371 -17.04 -14.15 -3.11
CA PHE A 371 -17.69 -12.89 -2.74
C PHE A 371 -18.53 -13.04 -1.46
N GLY A 372 -17.91 -13.55 -0.40
CA GLY A 372 -18.54 -13.74 0.90
C GLY A 372 -19.68 -14.77 0.92
N GLY A 373 -19.82 -15.61 -0.12
CA GLY A 373 -20.87 -16.62 -0.25
C GLY A 373 -22.25 -16.07 -0.65
N ASN A 374 -22.59 -14.85 -0.25
CA ASN A 374 -23.88 -14.22 -0.53
C ASN A 374 -23.76 -12.87 -1.27
N PRO A 375 -23.25 -12.85 -2.53
CA PRO A 375 -23.18 -11.62 -3.30
C PRO A 375 -24.58 -11.08 -3.64
N GLN A 376 -24.79 -9.79 -3.37
CA GLN A 376 -25.97 -9.04 -3.78
C GLN A 376 -25.56 -7.92 -4.73
N MET A 377 -26.00 -8.03 -5.99
CA MET A 377 -25.63 -7.10 -7.06
C MET A 377 -26.70 -6.05 -7.28
N VAL A 378 -26.30 -4.78 -7.32
CA VAL A 378 -27.03 -3.70 -8.00
C VAL A 378 -26.32 -3.46 -9.33
N ARG A 379 -27.07 -3.37 -10.44
CA ARG A 379 -26.48 -3.35 -11.78
C ARG A 379 -27.20 -2.41 -12.71
N ASP A 380 -26.43 -1.72 -13.54
CA ASP A 380 -26.91 -1.02 -14.71
C ASP A 380 -26.12 -1.57 -15.91
N GLU A 381 -26.84 -2.20 -16.82
CA GLU A 381 -26.27 -2.83 -18.00
C GLU A 381 -26.52 -1.96 -19.25
N LYS A 382 -25.76 -2.21 -20.32
CA LYS A 382 -26.04 -1.64 -21.66
C LYS A 382 -26.03 -0.10 -21.72
N ALA A 383 -25.23 0.56 -20.88
CA ALA A 383 -25.01 2.01 -20.93
C ALA A 383 -23.53 2.33 -21.07
N ARG A 384 -23.21 3.34 -21.88
CA ARG A 384 -21.85 3.88 -21.97
C ARG A 384 -21.49 4.65 -20.70
N THR A 385 -20.20 4.71 -20.39
CA THR A 385 -19.68 5.43 -19.23
C THR A 385 -20.11 6.89 -19.19
N ASP A 386 -20.04 7.59 -20.34
CA ASP A 386 -20.43 8.99 -20.46
C ASP A 386 -21.91 9.25 -20.19
N PHE A 387 -22.78 8.23 -20.29
CA PHE A 387 -24.20 8.39 -19.98
C PHE A 387 -24.46 8.49 -18.47
N PHE A 388 -23.58 7.93 -17.64
CA PHE A 388 -23.61 8.11 -16.19
C PHE A 388 -23.07 9.48 -15.79
N LEU A 389 -22.02 9.94 -16.45
CA LEU A 389 -21.47 11.27 -16.22
C LEU A 389 -22.48 12.35 -16.63
N ASP A 390 -23.17 12.18 -17.76
CA ASP A 390 -24.25 13.08 -18.17
C ASP A 390 -25.35 13.14 -17.12
N HIS A 391 -25.77 11.99 -16.57
CA HIS A 391 -26.76 11.95 -15.50
C HIS A 391 -26.40 12.86 -14.33
N LEU A 392 -25.13 12.85 -13.93
CA LEU A 392 -24.62 13.63 -12.81
C LEU A 392 -24.45 15.13 -13.15
N SER A 393 -24.31 15.49 -14.42
CA SER A 393 -24.06 16.89 -14.82
C SER A 393 -25.23 17.60 -15.49
N VAL A 394 -25.91 16.95 -16.43
CA VAL A 394 -26.96 17.52 -17.30
C VAL A 394 -28.28 16.73 -17.29
N GLY A 395 -28.30 15.58 -16.60
CA GLY A 395 -29.45 14.68 -16.52
C GLY A 395 -29.40 13.52 -17.52
N SER A 396 -30.50 12.75 -17.58
CA SER A 396 -30.64 11.56 -18.44
C SER A 396 -31.97 11.59 -19.19
N PRO A 397 -32.06 10.92 -20.35
CA PRO A 397 -33.35 10.60 -20.95
C PRO A 397 -34.17 9.69 -20.03
N THR A 398 -35.50 9.82 -20.10
CA THR A 398 -36.44 8.91 -19.46
C THR A 398 -36.77 7.71 -20.34
N ARG A 399 -37.42 6.69 -19.78
CA ARG A 399 -37.96 5.57 -20.59
C ARG A 399 -38.99 6.05 -21.62
N ASP A 400 -39.77 7.08 -21.28
CA ASP A 400 -40.76 7.65 -22.21
C ASP A 400 -40.08 8.35 -23.38
N ASP A 401 -38.95 9.03 -23.14
CA ASP A 401 -38.13 9.58 -24.22
C ASP A 401 -37.64 8.48 -25.16
N VAL A 402 -37.15 7.36 -24.62
CA VAL A 402 -36.70 6.23 -25.44
C VAL A 402 -37.84 5.66 -26.29
N VAL A 403 -39.03 5.46 -25.73
CA VAL A 403 -40.21 4.93 -26.45
C VAL A 403 -40.76 5.93 -27.47
N ARG A 404 -40.63 7.24 -27.20
CA ARG A 404 -40.95 8.31 -28.15
C ARG A 404 -40.01 8.28 -29.35
N LEU A 405 -38.72 8.06 -29.13
CA LEU A 405 -37.69 8.13 -30.17
C LEU A 405 -37.58 6.83 -30.98
N MET A 406 -37.78 5.67 -30.34
CA MET A 406 -37.61 4.35 -30.94
C MET A 406 -38.88 3.49 -30.87
N ASP A 407 -39.11 2.67 -31.90
CA ASP A 407 -40.15 1.66 -31.94
C ASP A 407 -39.71 0.39 -31.18
N VAL A 408 -39.66 0.54 -29.86
CA VAL A 408 -39.18 -0.47 -28.91
C VAL A 408 -40.01 -1.76 -28.94
N ASP A 409 -41.26 -1.71 -29.39
CA ASP A 409 -42.15 -2.88 -29.48
C ASP A 409 -41.84 -3.77 -30.68
N ARG A 410 -41.21 -3.22 -31.73
CA ARG A 410 -40.71 -4.00 -32.87
C ARG A 410 -39.34 -4.63 -32.59
N MET A 411 -38.67 -4.25 -31.52
CA MET A 411 -37.36 -4.80 -31.17
C MET A 411 -37.49 -6.21 -30.60
N GLY A 412 -36.57 -7.09 -31.01
CA GLY A 412 -36.39 -8.37 -30.32
C GLY A 412 -35.91 -8.16 -28.87
N THR A 413 -36.08 -9.18 -28.02
CA THR A 413 -35.85 -9.13 -26.57
C THR A 413 -34.57 -8.41 -26.17
N SER A 414 -33.43 -8.74 -26.79
CA SER A 414 -32.15 -8.15 -26.43
C SER A 414 -31.99 -6.69 -26.85
N LEU A 415 -32.44 -6.33 -28.06
CA LEU A 415 -32.39 -4.93 -28.50
C LEU A 415 -33.32 -4.05 -27.66
N ARG A 416 -34.46 -4.61 -27.25
CA ARG A 416 -35.37 -3.97 -26.29
C ARG A 416 -34.71 -3.74 -24.93
N HIS A 417 -33.96 -4.73 -24.43
CA HIS A 417 -33.15 -4.60 -23.20
C HIS A 417 -32.09 -3.49 -23.34
N TYR A 418 -31.43 -3.40 -24.49
CA TYR A 418 -30.40 -2.37 -24.71
C TYR A 418 -31.04 -0.97 -24.73
N ALA A 419 -32.16 -0.82 -25.45
CA ALA A 419 -32.86 0.45 -25.59
C ALA A 419 -33.36 0.99 -24.25
N LEU A 420 -33.95 0.12 -23.40
CA LEU A 420 -34.56 0.53 -22.13
C LEU A 420 -33.61 0.49 -20.94
N GLY A 421 -32.63 -0.42 -20.93
CA GLY A 421 -31.66 -0.54 -19.84
C GLY A 421 -30.65 0.60 -19.79
N GLN A 422 -30.33 1.22 -20.94
CA GLN A 422 -29.33 2.28 -21.03
C GLN A 422 -29.65 3.54 -20.19
N VAL A 423 -30.91 3.71 -19.74
CA VAL A 423 -31.35 4.86 -18.95
C VAL A 423 -31.41 4.57 -17.44
N GLU A 424 -31.12 3.34 -17.03
CA GLU A 424 -31.08 2.93 -15.63
C GLU A 424 -29.83 3.48 -14.93
N ARG A 425 -30.00 4.00 -13.71
CA ARG A 425 -28.94 4.61 -12.89
C ARG A 425 -28.94 4.06 -11.46
N THR A 426 -29.48 2.85 -11.30
CA THR A 426 -29.66 2.22 -9.99
C THR A 426 -28.34 2.01 -9.25
N THR A 427 -27.25 1.80 -9.98
CA THR A 427 -25.91 1.67 -9.42
C THR A 427 -25.43 2.94 -8.76
N LEU A 428 -25.84 4.13 -9.22
CA LEU A 428 -25.54 5.40 -8.56
C LEU A 428 -26.42 5.58 -7.32
N GLU A 429 -27.63 5.01 -7.32
CA GLU A 429 -28.59 5.14 -6.22
C GLU A 429 -28.45 4.05 -5.14
N ALA A 430 -27.54 3.09 -5.32
CA ALA A 430 -27.29 2.04 -4.34
C ALA A 430 -26.90 2.64 -2.97
N ASP A 431 -27.23 1.93 -1.90
CA ASP A 431 -26.99 2.37 -0.51
C ASP A 431 -25.54 2.15 -0.06
N SER A 432 -24.89 1.11 -0.59
CA SER A 432 -23.53 0.71 -0.24
C SER A 432 -22.88 -0.13 -1.33
N ALA A 433 -21.55 -0.15 -1.35
CA ALA A 433 -20.77 -1.03 -2.20
C ALA A 433 -19.52 -1.52 -1.46
N GLN A 434 -19.24 -2.81 -1.52
CA GLN A 434 -17.99 -3.42 -1.06
C GLN A 434 -17.06 -3.74 -2.24
N LEU A 435 -17.63 -3.83 -3.45
CA LEU A 435 -16.88 -4.02 -4.69
C LEU A 435 -17.60 -3.30 -5.82
N LEU A 436 -16.82 -2.60 -6.64
CA LEU A 436 -17.26 -2.13 -7.95
C LEU A 436 -16.81 -3.12 -9.02
N VAL A 437 -17.70 -3.48 -9.95
CA VAL A 437 -17.36 -4.32 -11.10
C VAL A 437 -17.63 -3.56 -12.39
N PHE A 438 -16.62 -3.50 -13.25
CA PHE A 438 -16.65 -2.74 -14.49
C PHE A 438 -16.29 -3.62 -15.70
N ASP A 439 -16.91 -3.31 -16.83
CA ASP A 439 -16.46 -3.70 -18.17
C ASP A 439 -16.65 -2.54 -19.16
N ASN A 440 -16.28 -2.70 -20.44
CA ASN A 440 -16.35 -1.63 -21.45
C ASN A 440 -17.11 -2.01 -22.72
N TYR A 441 -17.96 -3.03 -22.70
CA TYR A 441 -18.62 -3.47 -23.93
C TYR A 441 -19.48 -2.35 -24.56
N ALA A 442 -20.23 -1.61 -23.74
CA ALA A 442 -21.07 -0.51 -24.21
C ALA A 442 -20.25 0.63 -24.84
N ASP A 443 -19.15 1.04 -24.20
CA ASP A 443 -18.22 2.07 -24.68
C ASP A 443 -17.61 1.71 -26.03
N MET A 444 -17.26 0.44 -26.19
CA MET A 444 -16.69 -0.09 -27.42
C MET A 444 -17.74 -0.24 -28.54
N ASN A 445 -18.98 -0.64 -28.20
CA ASN A 445 -19.98 -1.06 -29.17
C ASN A 445 -20.96 0.05 -29.59
N PHE A 446 -21.37 0.95 -28.69
CA PHE A 446 -22.50 1.85 -28.96
C PHE A 446 -22.09 3.19 -29.57
N ALA A 447 -22.57 3.45 -30.79
CA ALA A 447 -22.62 4.79 -31.35
C ALA A 447 -23.74 5.58 -30.69
N ALA A 448 -23.42 6.75 -30.14
CA ALA A 448 -24.36 7.55 -29.37
C ALA A 448 -24.75 8.84 -30.10
N TRP A 449 -25.82 9.44 -29.63
CA TRP A 449 -26.36 10.70 -30.09
C TRP A 449 -26.57 11.62 -28.88
N GLN A 450 -26.27 12.90 -29.05
CA GLN A 450 -26.43 13.90 -28.01
C GLN A 450 -27.63 14.79 -28.32
N HIS A 451 -28.52 14.99 -27.35
CA HIS A 451 -29.63 15.93 -27.50
C HIS A 451 -29.08 17.36 -27.54
N ARG A 452 -29.49 18.17 -28.52
CA ARG A 452 -28.95 19.52 -28.73
C ARG A 452 -29.22 20.47 -27.56
N ASP A 453 -30.46 20.47 -27.06
CA ASP A 453 -30.87 21.40 -26.00
C ASP A 453 -30.55 20.90 -24.59
N HIS A 454 -30.81 19.63 -24.30
CA HIS A 454 -30.62 19.07 -22.96
C HIS A 454 -29.20 18.55 -22.69
N GLY A 455 -28.41 18.27 -23.73
CA GLY A 455 -27.02 17.84 -23.61
C GLY A 455 -26.78 16.39 -23.20
N TRP A 456 -27.79 15.66 -22.72
CA TRP A 456 -27.68 14.23 -22.40
C TRP A 456 -27.56 13.37 -23.67
N LYS A 457 -26.92 12.21 -23.52
CA LYS A 457 -26.65 11.27 -24.61
C LYS A 457 -27.48 10.00 -24.49
N LEU A 458 -27.68 9.33 -25.62
CA LEU A 458 -28.26 7.99 -25.70
C LEU A 458 -27.77 7.22 -26.93
N TRP A 459 -27.89 5.91 -26.86
CA TRP A 459 -27.80 5.01 -28.01
C TRP A 459 -29.18 4.87 -28.67
N VAL A 460 -29.19 4.87 -30.01
CA VAL A 460 -30.38 4.52 -30.81
C VAL A 460 -30.04 3.51 -31.89
N HIS A 461 -30.97 2.60 -32.18
CA HIS A 461 -30.84 1.68 -33.29
C HIS A 461 -31.47 2.26 -34.56
N PRO A 462 -30.71 2.51 -35.66
CA PRO A 462 -31.20 3.24 -36.83
C PRO A 462 -32.47 2.67 -37.48
N ALA A 463 -32.63 1.35 -37.49
CA ALA A 463 -33.79 0.67 -38.08
C ALA A 463 -35.10 0.83 -37.27
N PHE A 464 -35.02 1.32 -36.03
CA PHE A 464 -36.17 1.44 -35.13
C PHE A 464 -36.47 2.90 -34.77
N ILE A 465 -35.80 3.88 -35.38
CA ILE A 465 -36.15 5.30 -35.17
C ILE A 465 -37.56 5.54 -35.74
N ARG A 466 -38.47 6.10 -34.94
CA ARG A 466 -39.88 6.33 -35.34
C ARG A 466 -40.01 7.40 -36.40
N ASP A 467 -39.36 8.55 -36.19
CA ASP A 467 -39.30 9.68 -37.11
C ASP A 467 -37.85 10.14 -37.24
N ARG A 468 -37.23 9.78 -38.36
CA ARG A 468 -35.81 10.08 -38.62
C ARG A 468 -35.55 11.58 -38.79
N GLU A 469 -36.46 12.30 -39.43
CA GLU A 469 -36.26 13.71 -39.75
C GLU A 469 -36.38 14.57 -38.49
N ALA A 470 -37.35 14.25 -37.61
CA ALA A 470 -37.46 14.88 -36.30
C ALA A 470 -36.26 14.55 -35.41
N PHE A 471 -35.84 13.29 -35.39
CA PHE A 471 -34.68 12.85 -34.62
C PHE A 471 -33.39 13.60 -35.01
N GLU A 472 -33.10 13.70 -36.31
CA GLU A 472 -31.88 14.37 -36.80
C GLU A 472 -31.90 15.90 -36.56
N ARG A 473 -33.07 16.49 -36.32
CA ARG A 473 -33.18 17.89 -35.83
C ARG A 473 -32.88 18.00 -34.35
N GLU A 474 -33.36 17.09 -33.50
CA GLU A 474 -33.18 17.13 -32.04
C GLU A 474 -31.77 16.70 -31.60
N PHE A 475 -31.10 15.87 -32.39
CA PHE A 475 -29.86 15.20 -31.98
C PHE A 475 -28.67 15.47 -32.91
N VAL A 476 -27.47 15.29 -32.37
CA VAL A 476 -26.21 15.24 -33.11
C VAL A 476 -25.52 13.89 -32.92
N ASP A 477 -25.02 13.31 -34.00
CA ASP A 477 -24.24 12.06 -33.97
C ASP A 477 -22.87 12.34 -33.36
N ILE A 478 -22.59 11.72 -32.22
CA ILE A 478 -21.30 11.82 -31.51
C ILE A 478 -20.48 10.53 -31.64
N ARG A 479 -20.95 9.58 -32.44
CA ARG A 479 -20.31 8.30 -32.74
C ARG A 479 -20.02 7.51 -31.46
N GLN A 480 -19.14 6.51 -31.58
CA GLN A 480 -18.65 5.71 -30.47
C GLN A 480 -17.53 6.46 -29.73
N LEU A 481 -17.32 6.18 -28.44
CA LEU A 481 -16.16 6.70 -27.72
C LEU A 481 -14.86 6.24 -28.40
N THR A 482 -13.86 7.10 -28.40
CA THR A 482 -12.47 6.69 -28.60
C THR A 482 -11.93 5.97 -27.35
N PHE A 483 -10.79 5.30 -27.49
CA PHE A 483 -10.12 4.65 -26.36
C PHE A 483 -9.81 5.63 -25.23
N ASP A 484 -9.22 6.78 -25.58
CA ASP A 484 -8.81 7.81 -24.61
C ASP A 484 -10.02 8.43 -23.88
N GLU A 485 -11.11 8.71 -24.60
CA GLU A 485 -12.34 9.20 -23.98
C GLU A 485 -12.92 8.17 -23.02
N SER A 486 -13.00 6.89 -23.43
CA SER A 486 -13.49 5.82 -22.56
C SER A 486 -12.63 5.65 -21.32
N LEU A 487 -11.30 5.68 -21.44
CA LEU A 487 -10.39 5.59 -20.30
C LEU A 487 -10.61 6.76 -19.33
N ALA A 488 -10.66 7.99 -19.85
CA ALA A 488 -10.88 9.19 -19.05
C ALA A 488 -12.26 9.16 -18.35
N ASP A 489 -13.29 8.70 -19.05
CA ASP A 489 -14.64 8.57 -18.49
C ASP A 489 -14.71 7.52 -17.38
N HIS A 490 -14.03 6.38 -17.56
CA HIS A 490 -13.94 5.34 -16.53
C HIS A 490 -13.27 5.87 -15.27
N VAL A 491 -12.15 6.59 -15.41
CA VAL A 491 -11.47 7.22 -14.27
C VAL A 491 -12.43 8.13 -13.51
N ARG A 492 -13.08 9.06 -14.22
CA ARG A 492 -14.03 10.02 -13.62
C ARG A 492 -15.20 9.32 -12.94
N LEU A 493 -15.79 8.30 -13.59
CA LEU A 493 -16.94 7.60 -13.04
C LEU A 493 -16.56 6.76 -11.81
N ILE A 494 -15.41 6.10 -11.82
CA ILE A 494 -14.90 5.38 -10.65
C ILE A 494 -14.70 6.34 -9.47
N GLU A 495 -14.15 7.53 -9.70
CA GLU A 495 -14.01 8.55 -8.66
C GLU A 495 -15.36 9.07 -8.14
N GLU A 496 -16.39 9.19 -9.00
CA GLU A 496 -17.76 9.51 -8.57
C GLU A 496 -18.35 8.42 -7.68
N TYR A 497 -18.18 7.14 -8.05
CA TYR A 497 -18.61 6.03 -7.19
C TYR A 497 -17.87 6.01 -5.86
N ARG A 498 -16.55 6.25 -5.86
CA ARG A 498 -15.75 6.29 -4.63
C ARG A 498 -16.11 7.47 -3.73
N ARG A 499 -16.49 8.61 -4.31
CA ARG A 499 -17.07 9.73 -3.54
C ARG A 499 -18.37 9.35 -2.85
N ARG A 500 -19.15 8.45 -3.44
CA ARG A 500 -20.47 8.06 -2.94
C ARG A 500 -20.41 6.88 -1.96
N TYR A 501 -19.52 5.90 -2.20
CA TYR A 501 -19.44 4.66 -1.43
C TYR A 501 -18.21 4.53 -0.54
N GLY A 502 -17.34 5.53 -0.54
CA GLY A 502 -16.02 5.44 0.08
C GLY A 502 -15.00 4.81 -0.87
N ASP A 503 -13.77 4.66 -0.39
CA ASP A 503 -12.71 4.08 -1.21
C ASP A 503 -12.95 2.58 -1.40
N VAL A 504 -13.65 2.21 -2.49
CA VAL A 504 -14.01 0.83 -2.84
C VAL A 504 -13.13 0.33 -3.98
N ALA A 505 -12.71 -0.94 -3.89
CA ALA A 505 -11.96 -1.59 -4.95
C ALA A 505 -12.79 -1.78 -6.23
N VAL A 506 -12.10 -1.76 -7.37
CA VAL A 506 -12.70 -2.03 -8.68
C VAL A 506 -12.13 -3.33 -9.23
N LEU A 507 -13.00 -4.29 -9.52
CA LEU A 507 -12.70 -5.43 -10.38
C LEU A 507 -13.08 -5.07 -11.82
N TYR A 508 -12.10 -5.08 -12.71
CA TYR A 508 -12.34 -4.85 -14.13
C TYR A 508 -12.26 -6.16 -14.92
N LEU A 509 -13.30 -6.47 -15.70
CA LEU A 509 -13.39 -7.67 -16.52
C LEU A 509 -13.62 -7.28 -17.98
N HIS A 510 -12.86 -7.87 -18.90
CA HIS A 510 -13.11 -7.68 -20.33
C HIS A 510 -14.16 -8.69 -20.86
N GLN A 511 -14.69 -8.43 -22.05
CA GLN A 511 -15.70 -9.28 -22.69
C GLN A 511 -15.13 -10.11 -23.86
N PRO A 512 -15.76 -11.26 -24.21
CA PRO A 512 -15.34 -12.11 -25.33
C PRO A 512 -15.70 -11.49 -26.68
N VAL A 513 -14.93 -10.49 -27.09
CA VAL A 513 -15.32 -9.65 -28.24
C VAL A 513 -14.68 -10.04 -29.57
N ALA A 514 -13.74 -10.98 -29.54
CA ALA A 514 -12.97 -11.45 -30.71
C ALA A 514 -13.85 -11.96 -31.87
N TYR A 515 -15.05 -12.43 -31.57
CA TYR A 515 -15.98 -13.01 -32.55
C TYR A 515 -16.88 -11.95 -33.23
N TYR A 516 -16.93 -10.73 -32.70
CA TYR A 516 -17.68 -9.64 -33.31
C TYR A 516 -16.80 -8.92 -34.32
N ARG A 517 -16.87 -9.33 -35.60
CA ARG A 517 -16.11 -8.70 -36.70
C ARG A 517 -16.25 -7.17 -36.75
N LYS A 518 -17.41 -6.63 -36.36
CA LYS A 518 -17.66 -5.18 -36.29
C LYS A 518 -16.83 -4.45 -35.21
N LEU A 519 -16.28 -5.18 -34.24
CA LEU A 519 -15.48 -4.67 -33.12
C LEU A 519 -13.97 -4.99 -33.32
N GLU A 520 -13.59 -5.66 -34.41
CA GLU A 520 -12.19 -5.91 -34.75
C GLU A 520 -11.34 -4.63 -34.80
N PRO A 521 -11.82 -3.47 -35.31
CA PRO A 521 -11.06 -2.22 -35.28
C PRO A 521 -10.90 -1.60 -33.89
N ARG A 522 -11.47 -2.22 -32.86
CA ARG A 522 -11.59 -1.71 -31.49
C ARG A 522 -10.93 -2.63 -30.46
N ILE A 523 -10.04 -3.51 -30.93
CA ILE A 523 -9.36 -4.51 -30.09
C ILE A 523 -8.47 -3.86 -29.01
N ASP A 524 -8.05 -2.62 -29.24
CA ASP A 524 -7.31 -1.77 -28.30
C ASP A 524 -8.07 -1.55 -26.98
N PHE A 525 -9.40 -1.57 -26.99
CA PHE A 525 -10.23 -1.46 -25.77
C PHE A 525 -9.97 -2.57 -24.74
N ARG A 526 -9.32 -3.68 -25.11
CA ARG A 526 -8.87 -4.68 -24.13
C ARG A 526 -7.87 -4.09 -23.11
N ALA A 527 -7.12 -3.07 -23.51
CA ALA A 527 -6.13 -2.43 -22.66
C ALA A 527 -6.75 -1.48 -21.61
N ILE A 528 -8.06 -1.16 -21.67
CA ILE A 528 -8.69 -0.23 -20.70
C ILE A 528 -8.48 -0.71 -19.26
N GLY A 529 -8.64 -2.01 -18.98
CA GLY A 529 -8.41 -2.55 -17.64
C GLY A 529 -6.98 -2.28 -17.15
N PRO A 530 -5.94 -2.78 -17.85
CA PRO A 530 -4.55 -2.51 -17.51
C PRO A 530 -4.18 -1.02 -17.44
N GLU A 531 -4.73 -0.16 -18.29
CA GLU A 531 -4.49 1.29 -18.21
C GLU A 531 -5.20 1.94 -17.00
N LEU A 532 -6.38 1.45 -16.61
CA LEU A 532 -7.04 1.89 -15.39
C LEU A 532 -6.26 1.50 -14.14
N GLU A 533 -5.65 0.31 -14.09
CA GLU A 533 -4.75 -0.09 -12.99
C GLU A 533 -3.56 0.86 -12.82
N LYS A 534 -3.06 1.44 -13.92
CA LYS A 534 -1.98 2.44 -13.87
C LYS A 534 -2.49 3.81 -13.44
N ALA A 535 -3.72 4.16 -13.84
CA ALA A 535 -4.29 5.48 -13.63
C ALA A 535 -4.86 5.67 -12.21
N LEU A 536 -5.39 4.60 -11.60
CA LEU A 536 -6.07 4.66 -10.32
C LEU A 536 -5.61 3.55 -9.36
N PRO A 537 -5.45 3.86 -8.06
CA PRO A 537 -5.18 2.83 -7.06
C PRO A 537 -6.41 1.92 -6.88
N ASN A 538 -6.19 0.72 -6.33
CA ASN A 538 -7.25 -0.23 -5.97
C ASN A 538 -8.16 -0.63 -7.15
N VAL A 539 -7.64 -0.57 -8.37
CA VAL A 539 -8.26 -1.15 -9.56
C VAL A 539 -7.48 -2.41 -9.91
N TYR A 540 -8.21 -3.49 -10.16
CA TYR A 540 -7.66 -4.82 -10.43
C TYR A 540 -8.30 -5.39 -11.69
N ALA A 541 -7.55 -5.45 -12.77
CA ALA A 541 -7.98 -6.01 -14.04
C ALA A 541 -7.72 -7.52 -14.07
N GLY A 542 -8.78 -8.30 -14.29
CA GLY A 542 -8.72 -9.75 -14.51
C GLY A 542 -8.26 -10.10 -15.92
N ASP A 543 -7.14 -9.52 -16.36
CA ASP A 543 -6.66 -9.65 -17.72
C ASP A 543 -5.92 -10.98 -17.92
N LEU A 544 -6.30 -11.69 -18.98
CA LEU A 544 -5.75 -13.00 -19.35
C LEU A 544 -5.22 -12.96 -20.78
N HIS A 545 -4.25 -13.81 -21.06
CA HIS A 545 -3.79 -14.01 -22.43
C HIS A 545 -4.91 -14.64 -23.26
N ASP A 546 -5.04 -14.26 -24.54
CA ASP A 546 -6.12 -14.72 -25.43
C ASP A 546 -6.25 -16.25 -25.52
N ALA A 547 -5.13 -16.96 -25.38
CA ALA A 547 -5.10 -18.42 -25.40
C ALA A 547 -5.82 -19.07 -24.20
N ASP A 548 -5.99 -18.33 -23.10
CA ASP A 548 -6.62 -18.80 -21.87
C ASP A 548 -8.11 -18.42 -21.77
N LEU A 549 -8.61 -17.68 -22.78
CA LEU A 549 -9.99 -17.21 -22.86
C LEU A 549 -10.85 -18.24 -23.59
N GLU A 550 -11.56 -19.06 -22.85
CA GLU A 550 -12.49 -20.05 -23.41
C GLU A 550 -13.90 -19.44 -23.48
N PRO A 551 -14.41 -19.11 -24.68
CA PRO A 551 -15.77 -18.63 -24.84
C PRO A 551 -16.78 -19.74 -24.63
N ASP A 552 -17.93 -19.36 -24.11
CA ASP A 552 -19.13 -20.17 -23.93
C ASP A 552 -20.28 -19.55 -24.75
N ASP A 553 -21.38 -20.28 -24.93
CA ASP A 553 -22.55 -19.83 -25.70
C ASP A 553 -22.22 -19.50 -27.18
N MET A 554 -21.25 -20.20 -27.78
CA MET A 554 -20.80 -19.99 -29.18
C MET A 554 -21.93 -20.07 -30.22
N GLY A 555 -23.00 -20.81 -29.94
CA GLY A 555 -24.20 -20.90 -30.81
C GLY A 555 -25.14 -19.69 -30.73
N SER A 556 -24.91 -18.81 -29.76
CA SER A 556 -25.68 -17.59 -29.52
C SER A 556 -24.97 -16.35 -30.09
N CYS A 557 -24.16 -16.46 -31.15
CA CYS A 557 -23.53 -15.29 -31.77
C CYS A 557 -24.40 -14.68 -32.89
N GLY A 558 -24.74 -13.38 -32.79
CA GLY A 558 -25.59 -12.67 -33.78
C GLY A 558 -26.07 -11.28 -33.33
N PRO A 559 -26.82 -10.55 -34.18
CA PRO A 559 -27.40 -9.24 -33.81
C PRO A 559 -28.32 -9.37 -32.59
N GLY A 560 -27.92 -8.78 -31.48
CA GLY A 560 -28.66 -8.85 -30.21
C GLY A 560 -28.38 -10.10 -29.38
N GLN A 561 -27.31 -10.87 -29.63
CA GLN A 561 -26.94 -11.98 -28.74
C GLN A 561 -25.52 -11.81 -28.21
N THR A 562 -25.31 -12.16 -26.93
CA THR A 562 -24.06 -11.88 -26.20
C THR A 562 -23.29 -13.17 -25.96
N LEU A 563 -22.01 -13.17 -26.33
CA LEU A 563 -21.08 -14.26 -26.04
C LEU A 563 -20.56 -14.13 -24.60
N HIS A 564 -20.25 -15.24 -23.95
CA HIS A 564 -19.74 -15.26 -22.58
C HIS A 564 -18.44 -16.05 -22.51
N PHE A 565 -17.77 -16.01 -21.36
CA PHE A 565 -16.73 -16.98 -21.02
C PHE A 565 -17.31 -18.14 -20.20
N THR A 566 -16.58 -19.26 -20.15
CA THR A 566 -16.90 -20.37 -19.24
C THR A 566 -16.71 -19.95 -17.77
N GLY A 567 -17.42 -20.61 -16.84
CA GLY A 567 -17.23 -20.39 -15.39
C GLY A 567 -15.78 -20.48 -14.93
N PRO A 568 -15.01 -21.51 -15.33
CA PRO A 568 -13.57 -21.61 -15.05
C PRO A 568 -12.76 -20.43 -15.60
N THR A 569 -13.09 -19.91 -16.78
CA THR A 569 -12.39 -18.74 -17.36
C THR A 569 -12.65 -17.49 -16.52
N TYR A 570 -13.91 -17.21 -16.15
CA TYR A 570 -14.20 -16.12 -15.21
C TYR A 570 -13.44 -16.27 -13.89
N ARG A 571 -13.35 -17.50 -13.36
CA ARG A 571 -12.59 -17.77 -12.14
C ARG A 571 -11.11 -17.45 -12.32
N LYS A 572 -10.50 -17.81 -13.45
CA LYS A 572 -9.10 -17.45 -13.78
C LYS A 572 -8.92 -15.93 -13.84
N MET A 573 -9.83 -15.20 -14.50
CA MET A 573 -9.79 -13.74 -14.57
C MET A 573 -9.86 -13.10 -13.18
N ILE A 574 -10.82 -13.55 -12.35
CA ILE A 574 -10.95 -13.07 -10.97
C ILE A 574 -9.70 -13.45 -10.16
N SER A 575 -9.14 -14.64 -10.37
CA SER A 575 -7.90 -15.06 -9.71
C SER A 575 -6.75 -14.12 -10.04
N VAL A 576 -6.56 -13.71 -11.30
CA VAL A 576 -5.57 -12.68 -11.66
C VAL A 576 -5.78 -11.38 -10.89
N ALA A 577 -7.03 -10.93 -10.73
CA ALA A 577 -7.32 -9.73 -9.94
C ALA A 577 -7.02 -9.95 -8.44
N LEU A 578 -7.36 -11.12 -7.88
CA LEU A 578 -7.03 -11.51 -6.50
C LEU A 578 -5.51 -11.51 -6.26
N GLU A 579 -4.76 -12.05 -7.20
CA GLU A 579 -3.30 -12.11 -7.19
C GLU A 579 -2.67 -10.71 -7.15
N LYS A 580 -3.33 -9.70 -7.73
CA LYS A 580 -2.89 -8.30 -7.73
C LYS A 580 -3.25 -7.54 -6.45
N GLY A 581 -4.06 -8.12 -5.55
CA GLY A 581 -4.43 -7.52 -4.27
C GLY A 581 -5.93 -7.36 -4.02
N LEU A 582 -6.80 -7.74 -4.97
CA LEU A 582 -8.25 -7.65 -4.78
C LEU A 582 -8.75 -8.44 -3.55
N GLY A 583 -8.07 -9.53 -3.18
CA GLY A 583 -8.49 -10.39 -2.07
C GLY A 583 -8.60 -9.68 -0.73
N GLU A 584 -7.80 -8.64 -0.50
CA GLU A 584 -7.84 -7.81 0.72
C GLU A 584 -9.18 -7.03 0.86
N TRP A 585 -9.89 -6.85 -0.26
CA TRP A 585 -11.15 -6.11 -0.34
C TRP A 585 -12.39 -7.03 -0.32
N LEU A 586 -12.22 -8.32 -0.60
CA LEU A 586 -13.31 -9.29 -0.60
C LEU A 586 -13.54 -9.92 0.77
N THR A 587 -12.66 -9.65 1.73
CA THR A 587 -12.85 -10.11 3.11
C THR A 587 -13.83 -9.17 3.82
N PRO A 588 -14.92 -9.68 4.43
CA PRO A 588 -15.86 -8.81 5.11
C PRO A 588 -15.18 -8.02 6.24
N SER A 589 -15.17 -6.69 6.15
CA SER A 589 -14.95 -5.83 7.32
C SER A 589 -16.09 -6.10 8.31
N LYS A 590 -15.78 -6.46 9.55
CA LYS A 590 -16.78 -6.87 10.55
C LYS A 590 -17.78 -5.77 10.91
N SER A 591 -17.54 -4.52 10.51
CA SER A 591 -18.47 -3.40 10.69
C SER A 591 -19.82 -3.58 9.96
N ALA A 592 -19.93 -4.46 8.95
CA ALA A 592 -21.19 -4.73 8.27
C ALA A 592 -22.06 -5.81 8.93
N ILE A 593 -21.61 -6.42 10.04
CA ILE A 593 -22.32 -7.53 10.74
C ILE A 593 -23.06 -7.03 12.00
N LEU A 594 -22.93 -5.74 12.35
CA LEU A 594 -23.54 -5.15 13.54
C LEU A 594 -24.42 -3.92 13.25
N SER A 595 -25.25 -3.99 12.20
CA SER A 595 -26.41 -3.10 12.03
C SER A 595 -27.71 -3.89 12.00
#